data_AF-A0A2N1YL59-F1
#
_entry.id   AF-A0A2N1YL59-F1
#
_cell.length_a   1.000
_cell.length_b   1.000
_cell.length_c   1.000
_cell.angle_alpha   90.00
_cell.angle_beta   90.00
_cell.angle_gamma   90.00
#
_symmetry.space_group_name_H-M   'P 1'
#
loop_
_entity.id
_entity.type
_entity.pdbx_description
1 polymer ?
#
loop_
_entity_poly.entity_id
_entity_poly.type
_entity_poly.pdbx_seq_one_letter_code
_entity_poly.pdbx_strand_id
1 'polypeptide(L)'
;PWGMAWSRRCDHDGIDLNRNFIDFDQPAPANPGYLALRNVLMEEEAHSRGEGLRQYAEKHSQTALEIAVSGGQYSDPSGPFFGGFGKSHARQLIEKLINDFTLGEKQLAVIDLHTGLGPYGYGEIICDHNPDSPGTRIARHWYGDAVTLPLAGTSSSVPKLGLMDYGWHAIMDNRSCFVTLEFGTYGTEQLFDTILADHRLHAGGTIDWSSASCQAIKQQMRRHFCPPDTQWQEMVLWRGRQVVRLALEGLQR
;
A
#
# COMPACT_ATOMS: atom_id res chain seq x y z
N PRO A 1 9.71 4.91 -11.44
CA PRO A 1 8.80 5.87 -10.75
C PRO A 1 9.56 6.69 -9.70
N TRP A 2 9.12 7.92 -9.42
CA TRP A 2 9.84 8.85 -8.53
C TRP A 2 10.08 8.25 -7.13
N GLY A 3 9.05 7.68 -6.48
CA GLY A 3 9.19 7.08 -5.15
C GLY A 3 10.32 6.06 -5.06
N MET A 4 10.40 5.12 -6.02
CA MET A 4 11.48 4.14 -6.08
C MET A 4 12.86 4.78 -6.24
N ALA A 5 13.01 5.78 -7.12
CA ALA A 5 14.28 6.47 -7.34
C ALA A 5 14.80 7.16 -6.06
N TRP A 6 13.89 7.60 -5.19
CA TRP A 6 14.22 8.26 -3.93
C TRP A 6 14.08 7.36 -2.70
N SER A 7 13.82 6.05 -2.88
CA SER A 7 13.52 5.08 -1.82
C SER A 7 12.42 5.57 -0.87
N ARG A 8 11.30 6.02 -1.44
CA ARG A 8 10.13 6.57 -0.75
C ARG A 8 8.87 5.81 -1.13
N ARG A 9 7.91 5.81 -0.20
CA ARG A 9 6.56 5.29 -0.41
C ARG A 9 5.70 6.24 -1.26
N CYS A 10 5.83 7.55 -1.02
CA CYS A 10 5.07 8.59 -1.71
C CYS A 10 5.80 9.14 -2.95
N ASP A 11 5.08 9.89 -3.76
CA ASP A 11 5.64 10.64 -4.88
C ASP A 11 6.28 11.98 -4.42
N HIS A 12 6.67 12.80 -5.41
CA HIS A 12 7.32 14.08 -5.19
C HIS A 12 6.47 15.14 -4.48
N ASP A 13 5.14 14.99 -4.50
CA ASP A 13 4.20 15.88 -3.83
C ASP A 13 3.82 15.34 -2.44
N GLY A 14 4.46 14.25 -1.99
CA GLY A 14 4.13 13.58 -0.74
C GLY A 14 2.92 12.66 -0.83
N ILE A 15 2.36 12.43 -2.03
CA ILE A 15 1.14 11.63 -2.21
C ILE A 15 1.48 10.14 -2.18
N ASP A 16 0.81 9.39 -1.31
CA ASP A 16 0.72 7.93 -1.40
C ASP A 16 -0.25 7.56 -2.51
N LEU A 17 0.28 7.00 -3.60
CA LEU A 17 -0.51 6.59 -4.76
C LEU A 17 -1.67 5.66 -4.37
N ASN A 18 -1.43 4.77 -3.41
CA ASN A 18 -2.44 3.81 -2.96
C ASN A 18 -3.43 4.42 -1.95
N ARG A 19 -3.45 5.76 -1.81
CA ARG A 19 -4.51 6.55 -1.16
C ARG A 19 -5.07 7.62 -2.10
N ASN A 20 -4.67 7.66 -3.36
CA ASN A 20 -5.02 8.77 -4.25
C ASN A 20 -6.27 8.52 -5.10
N PHE A 21 -6.77 7.28 -5.18
CA PHE A 21 -7.87 6.89 -6.06
C PHE A 21 -9.27 7.12 -5.48
N ILE A 22 -9.44 8.14 -4.63
CA ILE A 22 -10.78 8.58 -4.20
C ILE A 22 -11.51 9.37 -5.30
N ASP A 23 -12.79 9.61 -5.09
CA ASP A 23 -13.53 10.63 -5.84
C ASP A 23 -13.23 12.01 -5.23
N PHE A 24 -12.53 12.86 -5.98
CA PHE A 24 -12.14 14.21 -5.55
C PHE A 24 -13.28 15.22 -5.70
N ASP A 25 -14.39 14.85 -6.34
CA ASP A 25 -15.60 15.68 -6.42
C ASP A 25 -16.50 15.50 -5.17
N GLN A 26 -16.16 14.54 -4.30
CA GLN A 26 -16.82 14.30 -3.02
C GLN A 26 -15.97 14.83 -1.85
N PRO A 27 -16.58 15.07 -0.67
CA PRO A 27 -15.82 15.36 0.53
C PRO A 27 -14.78 14.27 0.80
N ALA A 28 -13.52 14.68 1.02
CA ALA A 28 -12.44 13.74 1.27
C ALA A 28 -12.73 12.90 2.55
N PRO A 29 -12.38 11.60 2.56
CA PRO A 29 -12.59 10.75 3.72
C PRO A 29 -11.88 11.29 4.96
N ALA A 30 -12.61 11.38 6.08
CA ALA A 30 -12.04 11.76 7.36
C ALA A 30 -11.28 10.59 7.98
N ASN A 31 -10.13 10.88 8.58
CA ASN A 31 -9.38 9.92 9.41
C ASN A 31 -9.13 10.55 10.80
N PRO A 32 -10.10 10.48 11.72
CA PRO A 32 -9.95 11.06 13.05
C PRO A 32 -8.85 10.38 13.88
N GLY A 33 -8.56 9.10 13.61
CA GLY A 33 -7.46 8.39 14.26
C GLY A 33 -6.11 8.97 13.88
N TYR A 34 -5.90 9.26 12.59
CA TYR A 34 -4.72 9.99 12.13
C TYR A 34 -4.59 11.35 12.83
N LEU A 35 -5.67 12.13 12.91
CA LEU A 35 -5.65 13.44 13.58
C LEU A 35 -5.24 13.34 15.06
N ALA A 36 -5.71 12.31 15.77
CA ALA A 36 -5.33 12.05 17.15
C ALA A 36 -3.86 11.63 17.28
N LEU A 37 -3.32 10.93 16.29
CA LEU A 37 -1.95 10.40 16.27
C LEU A 37 -0.93 11.30 15.58
N ARG A 38 -1.35 12.39 14.92
CA ARG A 38 -0.49 13.23 14.06
C ARG A 38 0.81 13.62 14.75
N ASN A 39 0.72 14.16 15.96
CA ASN A 39 1.89 14.60 16.72
C ASN A 39 2.75 13.41 17.17
N VAL A 40 2.12 12.30 17.56
CA VAL A 40 2.82 11.06 17.96
C VAL A 40 3.63 10.50 16.79
N LEU A 41 3.07 10.48 15.58
CA LEU A 41 3.76 9.96 14.38
C LEU A 41 4.99 10.78 14.02
N MET A 42 4.93 12.09 14.25
CA MET A 42 6.02 13.03 13.96
C MET A 42 7.05 13.15 15.08
N GLU A 43 6.82 12.51 16.23
CA GLU A 43 7.76 12.48 17.35
C GLU A 43 9.11 11.89 16.92
N GLU A 44 10.20 12.59 17.23
CA GLU A 44 11.55 12.21 16.82
C GLU A 44 12.03 11.02 17.64
N GLU A 45 11.83 11.09 18.96
CA GLU A 45 12.24 10.07 19.91
C GLU A 45 11.43 8.78 19.71
N ALA A 46 12.11 7.73 19.26
CA ALA A 46 11.47 6.45 18.95
C ALA A 46 10.76 5.84 20.17
N HIS A 47 11.29 6.05 21.37
CA HIS A 47 10.69 5.57 22.60
C HIS A 47 9.33 6.24 22.88
N SER A 48 9.31 7.59 22.87
CA SER A 48 8.10 8.38 23.09
C SER A 48 7.03 8.10 22.03
N ARG A 49 7.44 7.98 20.76
CA ARG A 49 6.55 7.58 19.66
C ARG A 49 5.94 6.20 19.92
N GLY A 50 6.77 5.21 20.21
CA GLY A 50 6.32 3.83 20.47
C GLY A 50 5.36 3.75 21.66
N GLU A 51 5.60 4.52 22.72
CA GLU A 51 4.69 4.61 23.86
C GLU A 51 3.34 5.21 23.46
N GLY A 52 3.32 6.33 22.73
CA GLY A 52 2.08 6.96 22.27
C GLY A 52 1.25 6.06 21.36
N LEU A 53 1.89 5.32 20.43
CA LEU A 53 1.21 4.35 19.57
C LEU A 53 0.63 3.19 20.39
N ARG A 54 1.37 2.69 21.39
CA ARG A 54 0.90 1.62 22.29
C ARG A 54 -0.31 2.07 23.11
N GLN A 55 -0.25 3.26 23.71
CA GLN A 55 -1.38 3.83 24.47
C GLN A 55 -2.64 3.98 23.59
N TYR A 56 -2.48 4.38 22.32
CA TYR A 56 -3.59 4.44 21.39
C TYR A 56 -4.16 3.04 21.09
N ALA A 57 -3.31 2.05 20.82
CA ALA A 57 -3.73 0.67 20.56
C ALA A 57 -4.42 0.03 21.78
N GLU A 58 -3.95 0.28 23.00
CA GLU A 58 -4.59 -0.19 24.24
C GLU A 58 -6.00 0.39 24.40
N LYS A 59 -6.19 1.66 24.02
CA LYS A 59 -7.48 2.35 24.12
C LYS A 59 -8.46 2.00 23.00
N HIS A 60 -7.97 1.77 21.78
CA HIS A 60 -8.79 1.69 20.57
C HIS A 60 -8.72 0.35 19.82
N SER A 61 -7.82 -0.56 20.20
CA SER A 61 -7.38 -1.79 19.49
C SER A 61 -6.21 -1.59 18.50
N GLN A 62 -5.47 -2.68 18.28
CA GLN A 62 -4.40 -2.75 17.28
C GLN A 62 -4.91 -2.47 15.86
N THR A 63 -6.07 -3.02 15.48
CA THR A 63 -6.69 -2.77 14.17
C THR A 63 -7.05 -1.30 13.98
N ALA A 64 -7.55 -0.62 15.04
CA ALA A 64 -7.85 0.81 14.96
C ALA A 64 -6.58 1.66 14.83
N LEU A 65 -5.45 1.25 15.43
CA LEU A 65 -4.16 1.89 15.21
C LEU A 65 -3.72 1.76 13.75
N GLU A 66 -3.78 0.55 13.19
CA GLU A 66 -3.39 0.30 11.80
C GLU A 66 -4.24 1.06 10.79
N ILE A 67 -5.55 1.16 11.03
CA ILE A 67 -6.46 2.01 10.24
C ILE A 67 -6.10 3.48 10.40
N ALA A 68 -5.85 3.95 11.62
CA ALA A 68 -5.50 5.33 11.89
C ALA A 68 -4.22 5.75 11.16
N VAL A 69 -3.17 4.92 11.20
CA VAL A 69 -1.88 5.23 10.59
C VAL A 69 -1.92 5.01 9.08
N SER A 70 -2.41 3.86 8.63
CA SER A 70 -2.27 3.46 7.23
C SER A 70 -3.54 3.65 6.41
N GLY A 71 -4.72 3.94 6.96
CA GLY A 71 -5.98 4.03 6.21
C GLY A 71 -6.04 5.14 5.15
N GLY A 72 -5.11 6.09 5.21
CA GLY A 72 -5.06 7.27 4.36
C GLY A 72 -5.61 8.50 5.06
N GLN A 73 -5.10 9.67 4.68
CA GLN A 73 -5.58 10.96 5.17
C GLN A 73 -5.43 12.02 4.08
N TYR A 74 -6.26 13.06 4.14
CA TYR A 74 -6.35 14.09 3.08
C TYR A 74 -6.36 15.51 3.66
N SER A 75 -5.90 15.67 4.90
CA SER A 75 -5.91 16.94 5.64
C SER A 75 -4.53 17.48 5.97
N ASP A 76 -3.49 16.64 5.93
CA ASP A 76 -2.12 17.01 6.26
C ASP A 76 -1.15 16.62 5.13
N PRO A 77 -0.78 17.54 4.22
CA PRO A 77 0.15 17.23 3.13
C PRO A 77 1.58 16.90 3.63
N SER A 78 1.92 17.20 4.87
CA SER A 78 3.21 16.84 5.48
C SER A 78 3.20 15.46 6.15
N GLY A 79 2.02 14.88 6.32
CA GLY A 79 1.81 13.62 7.02
C GLY A 79 2.05 12.38 6.17
N PRO A 80 2.36 11.24 6.80
CA PRO A 80 2.43 9.96 6.11
C PRO A 80 1.05 9.56 5.55
N PHE A 81 1.05 8.72 4.52
CA PHE A 81 -0.16 8.20 3.87
C PHE A 81 -1.13 9.29 3.39
N PHE A 82 -0.60 10.46 3.02
CA PHE A 82 -1.38 11.55 2.42
C PHE A 82 -1.89 11.15 1.03
N GLY A 83 -3.20 11.26 0.79
CA GLY A 83 -3.83 10.88 -0.47
C GLY A 83 -3.88 11.98 -1.54
N GLY A 84 -3.41 13.19 -1.24
CA GLY A 84 -3.43 14.32 -2.18
C GLY A 84 -4.72 15.16 -2.12
N PHE A 85 -4.68 16.34 -2.75
CA PHE A 85 -5.85 17.21 -2.97
C PHE A 85 -6.44 17.07 -4.38
N GLY A 86 -5.91 16.16 -5.17
CA GLY A 86 -6.32 15.89 -6.54
C GLY A 86 -5.59 14.66 -7.08
N LYS A 87 -5.87 14.30 -8.33
CA LYS A 87 -5.22 13.17 -8.99
C LYS A 87 -3.71 13.40 -9.07
N SER A 88 -2.94 12.51 -8.46
CA SER A 88 -1.48 12.50 -8.55
C SER A 88 -1.02 12.31 -9.99
N HIS A 89 0.22 12.67 -10.28
CA HIS A 89 0.81 12.44 -11.61
C HIS A 89 0.74 10.96 -12.03
N ALA A 90 1.02 10.04 -11.10
CA ALA A 90 0.97 8.61 -11.39
C ALA A 90 -0.46 8.11 -11.66
N ARG A 91 -1.47 8.59 -10.93
CA ARG A 91 -2.88 8.29 -11.23
C ARG A 91 -3.27 8.77 -12.62
N GLN A 92 -2.94 10.01 -12.97
CA GLN A 92 -3.21 10.57 -14.30
C GLN A 92 -2.56 9.73 -15.42
N LEU A 93 -1.31 9.29 -15.21
CA LEU A 93 -0.62 8.42 -16.16
C LEU A 93 -1.31 7.05 -16.30
N ILE A 94 -1.70 6.42 -15.19
CA ILE A 94 -2.41 5.12 -15.21
C ILE A 94 -3.74 5.26 -15.95
N GLU A 95 -4.55 6.27 -15.61
CA GLU A 95 -5.83 6.53 -16.30
C GLU A 95 -5.62 6.83 -17.79
N LYS A 96 -4.57 7.57 -18.15
CA LYS A 96 -4.19 7.80 -19.55
C LYS A 96 -3.83 6.49 -20.26
N LEU A 97 -3.01 5.63 -19.67
CA LEU A 97 -2.60 4.36 -20.26
C LEU A 97 -3.81 3.42 -20.44
N ILE A 98 -4.72 3.40 -19.47
CA ILE A 98 -6.00 2.67 -19.58
C ILE A 98 -6.75 3.10 -20.84
N ASN A 99 -6.87 4.41 -21.09
CA ASN A 99 -7.57 4.94 -22.25
C ASN A 99 -6.81 4.71 -23.56
N ASP A 100 -5.52 5.05 -23.61
CA ASP A 100 -4.68 4.96 -24.82
C ASP A 100 -4.62 3.54 -25.37
N PHE A 101 -4.62 2.52 -24.49
CA PHE A 101 -4.58 1.11 -24.88
C PHE A 101 -5.95 0.43 -24.93
N THR A 102 -7.04 1.19 -24.76
CA THR A 102 -8.42 0.70 -24.70
C THR A 102 -8.58 -0.49 -23.73
N LEU A 103 -7.96 -0.40 -22.55
CA LEU A 103 -7.90 -1.53 -21.61
C LEU A 103 -9.28 -1.95 -21.11
N GLY A 104 -10.25 -1.02 -21.02
CA GLY A 104 -11.63 -1.32 -20.64
C GLY A 104 -12.40 -2.20 -21.64
N GLU A 105 -11.88 -2.36 -22.86
CA GLU A 105 -12.47 -3.27 -23.87
C GLU A 105 -11.82 -4.67 -23.85
N LYS A 106 -10.84 -4.88 -22.98
CA LYS A 106 -10.06 -6.12 -22.90
C LYS A 106 -10.45 -6.93 -21.68
N GLN A 107 -10.18 -8.23 -21.77
CA GLN A 107 -10.12 -9.09 -20.59
C GLN A 107 -8.77 -8.86 -19.90
N LEU A 108 -8.79 -8.51 -18.62
CA LEU A 108 -7.60 -8.07 -17.89
C LEU A 108 -7.30 -8.97 -16.70
N ALA A 109 -6.03 -9.27 -16.52
CA ALA A 109 -5.46 -9.78 -15.28
C ALA A 109 -4.47 -8.76 -14.76
N VAL A 110 -4.75 -8.14 -13.61
CA VAL A 110 -3.87 -7.14 -13.00
C VAL A 110 -3.38 -7.68 -11.66
N ILE A 111 -2.06 -7.78 -11.52
CA ILE A 111 -1.39 -8.15 -10.29
C ILE A 111 -0.59 -6.94 -9.83
N ASP A 112 -1.03 -6.35 -8.73
CA ASP A 112 -0.36 -5.21 -8.10
C ASP A 112 0.64 -5.71 -7.06
N LEU A 113 1.93 -5.45 -7.27
CA LEU A 113 3.01 -6.03 -6.46
C LEU A 113 3.34 -5.12 -5.27
N HIS A 114 3.27 -5.68 -4.06
CA HIS A 114 3.61 -4.99 -2.83
C HIS A 114 4.59 -5.80 -1.99
N THR A 115 5.31 -5.10 -1.12
CA THR A 115 6.17 -5.69 -0.10
C THR A 115 5.97 -4.96 1.21
N GLY A 116 6.10 -5.67 2.33
CA GLY A 116 5.95 -5.09 3.66
C GLY A 116 5.18 -6.00 4.60
N LEU A 117 3.93 -6.32 4.26
CA LEU A 117 2.96 -6.91 5.18
C LEU A 117 2.89 -8.44 5.09
N GLY A 118 2.56 -9.08 6.20
CA GLY A 118 2.38 -10.53 6.29
C GLY A 118 3.67 -11.33 6.52
N PRO A 119 3.60 -12.68 6.47
CA PRO A 119 4.75 -13.53 6.76
C PRO A 119 5.87 -13.39 5.73
N TYR A 120 7.12 -13.47 6.21
CA TYR A 120 8.34 -13.26 5.40
C TYR A 120 8.35 -14.11 4.12
N GLY A 121 8.30 -13.45 2.96
CA GLY A 121 8.35 -14.08 1.62
C GLY A 121 7.07 -14.78 1.16
N TYR A 122 5.97 -14.74 1.93
CA TYR A 122 4.78 -15.57 1.68
C TYR A 122 4.05 -15.29 0.36
N GLY A 123 3.85 -14.02 0.00
CA GLY A 123 3.09 -13.62 -1.19
C GLY A 123 1.59 -13.89 -1.03
N GLU A 124 0.95 -13.09 -0.19
CA GLU A 124 -0.49 -13.08 0.05
C GLU A 124 -1.24 -12.52 -1.17
N ILE A 125 -2.34 -13.17 -1.57
CA ILE A 125 -3.20 -12.70 -2.65
C ILE A 125 -4.38 -11.96 -2.01
N ILE A 126 -4.31 -10.63 -2.01
CA ILE A 126 -5.28 -9.75 -1.38
C ILE A 126 -6.30 -9.29 -2.43
N CYS A 127 -7.58 -9.42 -2.09
CA CYS A 127 -8.70 -8.86 -2.83
C CYS A 127 -9.41 -7.83 -1.96
N ASP A 128 -9.33 -6.55 -2.31
CA ASP A 128 -9.89 -5.44 -1.52
C ASP A 128 -11.41 -5.24 -1.72
N HIS A 129 -12.06 -6.09 -2.51
CA HIS A 129 -13.51 -6.08 -2.71
C HIS A 129 -14.31 -6.43 -1.46
N ASN A 130 -15.58 -6.01 -1.46
CA ASN A 130 -16.59 -6.53 -0.53
C ASN A 130 -16.71 -8.06 -0.67
N PRO A 131 -16.78 -8.83 0.44
CA PRO A 131 -16.76 -10.31 0.40
C PRO A 131 -17.81 -10.98 -0.49
N ASP A 132 -18.97 -10.35 -0.67
CA ASP A 132 -20.09 -10.86 -1.47
C ASP A 132 -20.15 -10.26 -2.88
N SER A 133 -19.14 -9.50 -3.28
CA SER A 133 -19.09 -8.83 -4.58
C SER A 133 -18.82 -9.81 -5.74
N PRO A 134 -19.18 -9.43 -6.98
CA PRO A 134 -18.70 -10.12 -8.17
C PRO A 134 -17.17 -10.22 -8.24
N GLY A 135 -16.44 -9.16 -7.86
CA GLY A 135 -14.97 -9.13 -7.88
C GLY A 135 -14.36 -10.21 -6.99
N THR A 136 -14.86 -10.37 -5.76
CA THR A 136 -14.42 -11.44 -4.86
C THR A 136 -14.71 -12.83 -5.42
N ARG A 137 -15.86 -13.04 -6.08
CA ARG A 137 -16.17 -14.32 -6.72
C ARG A 137 -15.18 -14.64 -7.84
N ILE A 138 -14.80 -13.66 -8.65
CA ILE A 138 -13.82 -13.83 -9.73
C ILE A 138 -12.44 -14.12 -9.15
N ALA A 139 -11.99 -13.36 -8.15
CA ALA A 139 -10.71 -13.59 -7.49
C ALA A 139 -10.63 -15.02 -6.92
N ARG A 140 -11.67 -15.48 -6.20
CA ARG A 140 -11.74 -16.87 -5.70
C ARG A 140 -11.77 -17.89 -6.83
N HIS A 141 -12.44 -17.60 -7.94
CA HIS A 141 -12.44 -18.50 -9.08
C HIS A 141 -11.05 -18.67 -9.72
N TRP A 142 -10.26 -17.60 -9.78
CA TRP A 142 -8.93 -17.58 -10.39
C TRP A 142 -7.84 -18.12 -9.46
N TYR A 143 -7.88 -17.72 -8.19
CA TYR A 143 -6.78 -17.95 -7.24
C TYR A 143 -7.14 -18.91 -6.10
N GLY A 144 -8.39 -19.40 -6.06
CA GLY A 144 -8.86 -20.39 -5.09
C GLY A 144 -8.90 -19.88 -3.66
N ASP A 145 -8.71 -20.80 -2.71
CA ASP A 145 -8.77 -20.53 -1.26
C ASP A 145 -7.62 -19.66 -0.74
N ALA A 146 -6.63 -19.34 -1.59
CA ALA A 146 -5.52 -18.46 -1.24
C ALA A 146 -5.90 -16.96 -1.20
N VAL A 147 -7.11 -16.60 -1.66
CA VAL A 147 -7.59 -15.21 -1.65
C VAL A 147 -7.97 -14.78 -0.25
N THR A 148 -7.34 -13.70 0.23
CA THR A 148 -7.67 -13.04 1.49
C THR A 148 -8.45 -11.75 1.22
N LEU A 149 -9.21 -11.30 2.23
CA LEU A 149 -10.11 -10.15 2.14
C LEU A 149 -9.92 -9.28 3.38
N PRO A 150 -9.39 -8.04 3.24
CA PRO A 150 -9.23 -7.10 4.34
C PRO A 150 -10.54 -6.84 5.10
N LEU A 151 -11.65 -6.66 4.38
CA LEU A 151 -12.95 -6.38 5.00
C LEU A 151 -13.53 -7.58 5.77
N ALA A 152 -13.13 -8.80 5.41
CA ALA A 152 -13.50 -10.01 6.16
C ALA A 152 -12.54 -10.34 7.31
N GLY A 153 -11.47 -9.55 7.48
CA GLY A 153 -10.45 -9.78 8.50
C GLY A 153 -9.56 -11.01 8.23
N THR A 154 -9.54 -11.52 7.00
CA THR A 154 -8.70 -12.68 6.63
C THR A 154 -7.36 -12.29 6.01
N SER A 155 -7.08 -10.99 5.89
CA SER A 155 -5.85 -10.47 5.30
C SER A 155 -4.90 -9.88 6.34
N SER A 156 -3.60 -9.87 6.04
CA SER A 156 -2.61 -9.08 6.81
C SER A 156 -2.81 -7.56 6.69
N SER A 157 -3.57 -7.12 5.68
CA SER A 157 -3.93 -5.72 5.47
C SER A 157 -5.27 -5.38 6.13
N VAL A 158 -5.35 -4.19 6.74
CA VAL A 158 -6.62 -3.57 7.12
C VAL A 158 -7.31 -2.92 5.90
N PRO A 159 -8.64 -2.71 5.94
CA PRO A 159 -9.35 -1.93 4.93
C PRO A 159 -8.78 -0.50 4.79
N LYS A 160 -8.66 -0.04 3.54
CA LYS A 160 -8.09 1.27 3.18
C LYS A 160 -8.99 1.95 2.15
N LEU A 161 -8.83 3.27 2.01
CA LEU A 161 -9.53 4.07 1.01
C LEU A 161 -8.56 4.67 0.00
N GLY A 162 -9.04 4.90 -1.23
CA GLY A 162 -8.26 5.51 -2.30
C GLY A 162 -7.22 4.58 -2.91
N LEU A 163 -7.49 3.27 -2.86
CA LEU A 163 -6.62 2.22 -3.39
C LEU A 163 -6.61 2.23 -4.93
N MET A 164 -5.46 1.88 -5.52
CA MET A 164 -5.26 1.90 -6.98
C MET A 164 -6.21 0.96 -7.73
N ASP A 165 -6.66 -0.11 -7.07
CA ASP A 165 -7.63 -1.07 -7.58
C ASP A 165 -8.94 -0.39 -8.03
N TYR A 166 -9.37 0.72 -7.39
CA TYR A 166 -10.59 1.44 -7.75
C TYR A 166 -10.58 1.92 -9.20
N GLY A 167 -9.42 2.38 -9.69
CA GLY A 167 -9.25 2.81 -11.09
C GLY A 167 -9.38 1.65 -12.08
N TRP A 168 -8.90 0.46 -11.69
CA TRP A 168 -9.04 -0.75 -12.50
C TRP A 168 -10.46 -1.31 -12.46
N HIS A 169 -11.10 -1.31 -11.29
CA HIS A 169 -12.47 -1.78 -11.13
C HIS A 169 -13.49 -0.95 -11.91
N ALA A 170 -13.23 0.34 -12.11
CA ALA A 170 -14.08 1.21 -12.93
C ALA A 170 -14.13 0.78 -14.42
N ILE A 171 -13.15 0.02 -14.91
CA ILE A 171 -13.06 -0.44 -16.31
C ILE A 171 -13.18 -1.95 -16.47
N MET A 172 -13.19 -2.71 -15.38
CA MET A 172 -13.23 -4.17 -15.40
C MET A 172 -14.68 -4.68 -15.31
N ASP A 173 -14.98 -5.69 -16.12
CA ASP A 173 -16.20 -6.48 -15.99
C ASP A 173 -15.94 -7.81 -15.28
N ASN A 174 -16.93 -8.71 -15.30
CA ASN A 174 -16.85 -10.00 -14.63
C ASN A 174 -15.90 -11.02 -15.28
N ARG A 175 -15.20 -10.65 -16.35
CA ARG A 175 -14.19 -11.49 -17.02
C ARG A 175 -12.77 -11.10 -16.60
N SER A 176 -12.62 -10.04 -15.82
CA SER A 176 -11.33 -9.47 -15.42
C SER A 176 -11.12 -9.53 -13.91
N CYS A 177 -9.87 -9.53 -13.48
CA CYS A 177 -9.51 -9.61 -12.08
C CYS A 177 -8.33 -8.68 -11.75
N PHE A 178 -8.44 -7.98 -10.62
CA PHE A 178 -7.33 -7.29 -9.97
C PHE A 178 -7.10 -7.95 -8.61
N VAL A 179 -5.84 -8.23 -8.30
CA VAL A 179 -5.41 -8.64 -6.97
C VAL A 179 -4.12 -7.92 -6.60
N THR A 180 -3.96 -7.63 -5.32
CA THR A 180 -2.67 -7.27 -4.77
C THR A 180 -1.92 -8.55 -4.39
N LEU A 181 -0.66 -8.64 -4.78
CA LEU A 181 0.26 -9.68 -4.34
C LEU A 181 1.27 -9.06 -3.37
N GLU A 182 1.06 -9.31 -2.09
CA GLU A 182 1.80 -8.71 -0.98
C GLU A 182 2.83 -9.69 -0.41
N PHE A 183 4.11 -9.31 -0.47
CA PHE A 183 5.20 -10.11 0.09
C PHE A 183 5.64 -9.58 1.45
N GLY A 184 5.41 -10.38 2.47
CA GLY A 184 5.87 -10.07 3.81
C GLY A 184 7.38 -9.90 3.88
N THR A 185 7.78 -8.92 4.68
CA THR A 185 9.17 -8.62 4.96
C THR A 185 9.35 -8.68 6.48
N TYR A 186 9.70 -7.58 7.13
CA TYR A 186 9.82 -7.51 8.59
C TYR A 186 8.51 -7.11 9.25
N GLY A 187 8.50 -6.93 10.58
CA GLY A 187 7.28 -6.66 11.34
C GLY A 187 6.64 -5.29 11.06
N THR A 188 5.32 -5.20 11.27
CA THR A 188 4.51 -3.98 11.02
C THR A 188 5.00 -2.75 11.79
N GLU A 189 5.45 -2.91 13.04
CA GLU A 189 6.05 -1.80 13.80
C GLU A 189 7.29 -1.24 13.08
N GLN A 190 8.18 -2.12 12.63
CA GLN A 190 9.37 -1.74 11.87
C GLN A 190 9.01 -1.12 10.52
N LEU A 191 7.92 -1.56 9.88
CA LEU A 191 7.39 -0.96 8.65
C LEU A 191 7.02 0.50 8.89
N PHE A 192 6.25 0.78 9.95
CA PHE A 192 5.85 2.15 10.27
C PHE A 192 7.05 3.01 10.65
N ASP A 193 7.95 2.53 11.50
CA ASP A 193 9.16 3.29 11.86
C ASP A 193 10.01 3.64 10.64
N THR A 194 10.16 2.70 9.70
CA THR A 194 10.92 2.88 8.46
C THR A 194 10.30 3.98 7.59
N ILE A 195 8.97 3.96 7.39
CA ILE A 195 8.25 4.98 6.63
C ILE A 195 8.29 6.35 7.32
N LEU A 196 8.15 6.39 8.65
CA LEU A 196 8.12 7.63 9.43
C LEU A 196 9.50 8.31 9.48
N ALA A 197 10.58 7.54 9.59
CA ALA A 197 11.94 8.07 9.50
C ALA A 197 12.19 8.76 8.14
N ASP A 198 11.73 8.13 7.05
CA ASP A 198 11.78 8.72 5.71
C ASP A 198 10.91 9.98 5.55
N HIS A 199 9.73 10.01 6.15
CA HIS A 199 8.87 11.19 6.15
C HIS A 199 9.49 12.35 6.92
N ARG A 200 10.00 12.13 8.14
CA ARG A 200 10.67 13.17 8.93
C ARG A 200 11.90 13.74 8.23
N LEU A 201 12.72 12.89 7.62
CA LEU A 201 13.87 13.32 6.83
C LEU A 201 13.48 14.34 5.74
N HIS A 202 12.35 14.12 5.05
CA HIS A 202 11.87 15.01 3.99
C HIS A 202 11.08 16.22 4.53
N ALA A 203 10.46 16.11 5.70
CA ALA A 203 9.82 17.23 6.38
C ALA A 203 10.83 18.27 6.89
N GLY A 204 12.07 17.84 7.21
CA GLY A 204 13.15 18.71 7.71
C GLY A 204 13.72 19.72 6.70
N GLY A 205 13.20 19.80 5.47
CA GLY A 205 13.60 20.77 4.47
C GLY A 205 14.81 20.32 3.64
N THR A 206 15.94 21.04 3.73
CA THR A 206 17.11 20.74 2.88
C THR A 206 17.79 19.47 3.34
N ILE A 207 17.81 18.46 2.47
CA ILE A 207 18.39 17.14 2.76
C ILE A 207 19.87 17.13 2.38
N ASP A 208 20.74 16.85 3.36
CA ASP A 208 22.12 16.46 3.09
C ASP A 208 22.19 14.97 2.74
N TRP A 209 22.15 14.69 1.43
CA TRP A 209 22.24 13.35 0.86
C TRP A 209 23.57 12.63 1.15
N SER A 210 24.62 13.38 1.49
CA SER A 210 25.93 12.82 1.82
C SER A 210 26.04 12.39 3.28
N SER A 211 25.14 12.89 4.15
CA SER A 211 25.16 12.56 5.56
C SER A 211 24.92 11.07 5.83
N ALA A 212 25.64 10.53 6.82
CA ALA A 212 25.49 9.14 7.24
C ALA A 212 24.06 8.81 7.71
N SER A 213 23.38 9.77 8.36
CA SER A 213 21.99 9.63 8.79
C SER A 213 21.04 9.46 7.60
N CYS A 214 21.12 10.33 6.60
CA CYS A 214 20.30 10.22 5.38
C CYS A 214 20.54 8.88 4.67
N GLN A 215 21.80 8.49 4.50
CA GLN A 215 22.13 7.21 3.86
C GLN A 215 21.59 6.00 4.62
N ALA A 216 21.66 6.02 5.96
CA ALA A 216 21.11 4.96 6.81
C ALA A 216 19.58 4.84 6.66
N ILE A 217 18.84 5.95 6.69
CA ILE A 217 17.38 5.95 6.49
C ILE A 217 17.01 5.40 5.11
N LYS A 218 17.70 5.83 4.06
CA LYS A 218 17.44 5.34 2.69
C LYS A 218 17.82 3.87 2.51
N GLN A 219 18.88 3.41 3.18
CA GLN A 219 19.23 1.99 3.20
C GLN A 219 18.19 1.16 3.96
N GLN A 220 17.67 1.68 5.09
CA GLN A 220 16.61 1.05 5.86
C GLN A 220 15.33 0.88 5.02
N MET A 221 14.90 1.92 4.31
CA MET A 221 13.79 1.85 3.36
C MET A 221 14.00 0.73 2.33
N ARG A 222 15.15 0.72 1.65
CA ARG A 222 15.45 -0.33 0.66
C ARG A 222 15.47 -1.72 1.27
N ARG A 223 16.13 -1.90 2.42
CA ARG A 223 16.21 -3.19 3.09
C ARG A 223 14.83 -3.69 3.50
N HIS A 224 13.96 -2.82 4.02
CA HIS A 224 12.63 -3.20 4.46
C HIS A 224 11.77 -3.67 3.28
N PHE A 225 11.72 -2.90 2.20
CA PHE A 225 10.84 -3.18 1.05
C PHE A 225 11.48 -4.09 -0.03
N CYS A 226 12.78 -4.34 0.05
CA CYS A 226 13.51 -5.25 -0.81
C CYS A 226 14.68 -5.87 -0.02
N PRO A 227 14.41 -6.86 0.85
CA PRO A 227 15.44 -7.54 1.62
C PRO A 227 16.59 -8.03 0.71
N PRO A 228 17.86 -7.69 1.04
CA PRO A 228 19.03 -8.17 0.31
C PRO A 228 19.39 -9.59 0.75
N ASP A 229 18.39 -10.46 0.79
CA ASP A 229 18.45 -11.83 1.29
C ASP A 229 18.02 -12.77 0.16
N THR A 230 18.92 -13.64 -0.27
CA THR A 230 18.68 -14.52 -1.42
C THR A 230 17.48 -15.44 -1.18
N GLN A 231 17.29 -15.92 0.05
CA GLN A 231 16.17 -16.79 0.39
C GLN A 231 14.82 -16.07 0.18
N TRP A 232 14.68 -14.83 0.66
CA TRP A 232 13.50 -14.01 0.40
C TRP A 232 13.26 -13.77 -1.09
N GLN A 233 14.31 -13.42 -1.83
CA GLN A 233 14.21 -13.15 -3.26
C GLN A 233 13.75 -14.38 -4.04
N GLU A 234 14.25 -15.57 -3.70
CA GLU A 234 13.81 -16.83 -4.32
C GLU A 234 12.33 -17.14 -4.00
N MET A 235 11.89 -16.93 -2.76
CA MET A 235 10.48 -17.10 -2.38
C MET A 235 9.56 -16.17 -3.18
N VAL A 236 9.93 -14.89 -3.29
CA VAL A 236 9.19 -13.88 -4.06
C VAL A 236 9.08 -14.27 -5.53
N LEU A 237 10.20 -14.67 -6.16
CA LEU A 237 10.23 -15.06 -7.56
C LEU A 237 9.39 -16.31 -7.83
N TRP A 238 9.46 -17.32 -6.95
CA TRP A 238 8.70 -18.55 -7.09
C TRP A 238 7.19 -18.27 -6.99
N ARG A 239 6.78 -17.59 -5.92
CA ARG A 239 5.37 -17.29 -5.67
C ARG A 239 4.81 -16.31 -6.71
N GLY A 240 5.58 -15.31 -7.13
CA GLY A 240 5.21 -14.42 -8.23
C GLY A 240 4.89 -15.18 -9.52
N ARG A 241 5.75 -16.14 -9.91
CA ARG A 241 5.50 -17.01 -11.08
C ARG A 241 4.24 -17.86 -10.92
N GLN A 242 4.00 -18.38 -9.71
CA GLN A 242 2.78 -19.15 -9.42
C GLN A 242 1.52 -18.29 -9.63
N VAL A 243 1.49 -17.07 -9.09
CA VAL A 243 0.32 -16.18 -9.21
C VAL A 243 0.10 -15.71 -10.64
N VAL A 244 1.17 -15.40 -11.39
CA VAL A 244 1.06 -15.06 -12.81
C VAL A 244 0.48 -16.22 -13.61
N ARG A 245 0.91 -17.47 -13.35
CA ARG A 245 0.33 -18.66 -14.01
C ARG A 245 -1.17 -18.79 -13.72
N LEU A 246 -1.58 -18.65 -12.46
CA LEU A 246 -3.00 -18.71 -12.08
C LEU A 246 -3.83 -17.63 -12.77
N ALA A 247 -3.27 -16.42 -12.89
CA ALA A 247 -3.91 -15.32 -13.60
C ALA A 247 -4.09 -15.62 -15.11
N LEU A 248 -3.06 -16.19 -15.75
CA LEU A 248 -3.12 -16.61 -17.15
C LEU A 248 -4.14 -17.74 -17.37
N GLU A 249 -4.21 -18.71 -16.46
CA GLU A 249 -5.25 -19.75 -16.48
C GLU A 249 -6.65 -19.15 -16.29
N GLY A 250 -6.79 -18.13 -15.44
CA GLY A 250 -8.03 -17.38 -15.24
C GLY A 250 -8.52 -16.66 -16.49
N LEU A 251 -7.59 -16.10 -17.29
CA LEU A 251 -7.91 -15.46 -18.58
C LEU A 251 -8.37 -16.44 -19.67
N GLN A 252 -8.07 -17.74 -19.52
CA GLN A 252 -8.42 -18.76 -20.51
C GLN A 252 -9.79 -19.41 -20.27
N ARG A 253 -10.46 -19.06 -19.17
CA ARG A 253 -11.79 -19.59 -18.80
C ARG A 253 -12.89 -18.66 -19.28
#